data_AF-A0AAU7E0Q1-F1
#
_entry.id   AF-A0AAU7E0Q1-F1
#
_cell.length_a   1.000
_cell.length_b   1.000
_cell.length_c   1.000
_cell.angle_alpha   90.00
_cell.angle_beta   90.00
_cell.angle_gamma   90.00
#
_symmetry.space_group_name_H-M   'P 1'
#
loop_
_entity.id
_entity.type
_entity.pdbx_description
1 polymer ?
#
loop_
_entity_poly.entity_id
_entity_poly.type
_entity_poly.pdbx_seq_one_letter_code
_entity_poly.pdbx_strand_id
1 'polypeptide(L)'
;MTSKTTPNRGMQQDARAWLTFTDSHYLAAQRQVSSPLAQGILGPRISARKLIRTLQDHPLIGANGGEQRLGDNGYGSTLPWSFNGTSDYIQLALIIEVLRMFTPVSDDANQGVSSYALKHTAERFLEPHLGYVSNGQLIWAAAALGLPLSAEGTSDTNLMVGVSEREHDYVNRMASPGRRRPVANHFQPAGYEFLKSALPRAAAGEILSSRFTPPAIAVEPAPFHDWLSLQTGRHDPVGDLARDYDEGVHSSDHDIARTPDQMLTVLQGVPHAPEAYIAVVGAIGEWMRINPSAPRIRTELVNRDHGDHRGWGAGAGTVERYEYLCPCGDGVILEEHDNIPGFRENDVRILCPVCSDLWQLVYNRGVRDWGLEPKL
;
A
#
# COMPACT_ATOMS: atom_id res chain seq x y z
N MET A 1 42.27 2.30 18.34
CA MET A 1 41.76 2.16 19.72
C MET A 1 40.26 1.91 19.66
N THR A 2 39.85 0.67 19.86
CA THR A 2 38.45 0.25 19.85
C THR A 2 37.75 0.81 21.09
N SER A 3 36.85 1.77 20.88
CA SER A 3 35.94 2.25 21.92
C SER A 3 35.11 1.07 22.42
N LYS A 4 35.42 0.56 23.62
CA LYS A 4 34.54 -0.35 24.37
C LYS A 4 33.29 0.44 24.73
N THR A 5 32.27 0.40 23.88
CA THR A 5 30.93 0.86 24.19
C THR A 5 30.43 0.06 25.39
N THR A 6 30.33 0.73 26.54
CA THR A 6 29.72 0.16 27.74
C THR A 6 28.31 -0.33 27.39
N PRO A 7 27.96 -1.60 27.64
CA PRO A 7 26.64 -2.11 27.28
C PRO A 7 25.57 -1.28 27.99
N ASN A 8 24.60 -0.78 27.21
CA ASN A 8 23.48 0.01 27.70
C ASN A 8 22.80 -0.71 28.87
N ARG A 9 22.71 -0.07 30.05
CA ARG A 9 22.11 -0.62 31.28
C ARG A 9 20.73 -1.22 31.04
N GLY A 10 19.94 -0.63 30.12
CA GLY A 10 18.62 -1.15 29.76
C GLY A 10 18.66 -2.52 29.08
N MET A 11 19.65 -2.77 28.21
CA MET A 11 19.85 -4.06 27.53
C MET A 11 20.30 -5.15 28.50
N GLN A 12 21.17 -4.81 29.46
CA GLN A 12 21.58 -5.76 30.51
C GLN A 12 20.39 -6.19 31.37
N GLN A 13 19.54 -5.24 31.76
CA GLN A 13 18.32 -5.54 32.50
C GLN A 13 17.34 -6.38 31.68
N ASP A 14 17.24 -6.16 30.37
CA ASP A 14 16.39 -6.97 29.49
C ASP A 14 16.95 -8.38 29.30
N ALA A 15 18.26 -8.54 29.14
CA ALA A 15 18.90 -9.86 29.10
C ALA A 15 18.67 -10.63 30.41
N ARG A 16 18.72 -9.96 31.56
CA ARG A 16 18.38 -10.55 32.86
C ARG A 16 16.92 -10.94 32.98
N ALA A 17 16.00 -10.09 32.56
CA ALA A 17 14.59 -10.42 32.60
C ALA A 17 14.27 -11.60 31.67
N TRP A 18 14.85 -11.60 30.47
CA TRP A 18 14.64 -12.65 29.47
C TRP A 18 15.19 -14.00 29.92
N LEU A 19 16.41 -14.03 30.47
CA LEU A 19 16.99 -15.30 30.96
C LEU A 19 16.14 -15.94 32.04
N THR A 20 15.60 -15.14 32.96
CA THR A 20 14.76 -15.63 34.06
C THR A 20 13.42 -16.12 33.54
N PHE A 21 12.86 -15.44 32.55
CA PHE A 21 11.58 -15.81 31.98
C PHE A 21 11.63 -17.09 31.14
N THR A 22 12.68 -17.27 30.33
CA THR A 22 12.81 -18.43 29.43
C THR A 22 13.65 -19.57 30.01
N ASP A 23 14.08 -19.47 31.27
CA ASP A 23 15.06 -20.36 31.91
C ASP A 23 16.31 -20.63 31.04
N SER A 24 16.88 -19.56 30.48
CA SER A 24 18.05 -19.64 29.57
C SER A 24 19.33 -19.09 30.21
N HIS A 25 20.45 -19.16 29.49
CA HIS A 25 21.73 -18.62 29.95
C HIS A 25 21.90 -17.14 29.61
N TYR A 26 22.49 -16.36 30.53
CA TYR A 26 22.69 -14.91 30.36
C TYR A 26 23.37 -14.53 29.03
N LEU A 27 24.39 -15.26 28.60
CA LEU A 27 25.08 -14.97 27.33
C LEU A 27 24.18 -15.18 26.11
N ALA A 28 23.29 -16.19 26.14
CA ALA A 28 22.32 -16.42 25.07
C ALA A 28 21.27 -15.31 25.04
N ALA A 29 20.71 -14.96 26.20
CA ALA A 29 19.77 -13.84 26.32
C ALA A 29 20.41 -12.50 25.89
N GLN A 30 21.66 -12.24 26.29
CA GLN A 30 22.39 -11.04 25.90
C GLN A 30 22.65 -10.98 24.39
N ARG A 31 23.01 -12.10 23.75
CA ARG A 31 23.17 -12.17 22.29
C ARG A 31 21.88 -11.85 21.56
N GLN A 32 20.75 -12.40 22.02
CA GLN A 32 19.45 -12.11 21.43
C GLN A 32 19.06 -10.63 21.57
N VAL A 33 19.15 -10.07 22.78
CA VAL A 33 18.79 -8.67 23.06
C VAL A 33 19.72 -7.68 22.35
N SER A 34 20.95 -8.08 22.04
CA SER A 34 21.94 -7.25 21.34
C SER A 34 21.99 -7.50 19.82
N SER A 35 21.18 -8.43 19.31
CA SER A 35 21.13 -8.73 17.87
C SER A 35 20.68 -7.49 17.10
N PRO A 36 21.32 -7.16 15.96
CA PRO A 36 20.86 -6.07 15.08
C PRO A 36 19.40 -6.24 14.65
N LEU A 37 18.95 -7.47 14.40
CA LEU A 37 17.56 -7.82 14.08
C LEU A 37 16.57 -7.50 15.22
N ALA A 38 17.08 -7.28 16.42
CA ALA A 38 16.27 -6.98 17.60
C ALA A 38 16.49 -5.55 18.15
N GLN A 39 17.11 -4.65 17.38
CA GLN A 39 17.33 -3.26 17.79
C GLN A 39 16.20 -2.29 17.41
N GLY A 40 15.15 -2.79 16.74
CA GLY A 40 14.04 -2.00 16.27
C GLY A 40 14.35 -1.33 14.92
N ILE A 41 13.65 -1.74 13.87
CA ILE A 41 13.91 -1.30 12.48
C ILE A 41 12.96 -0.15 12.12
N LEU A 42 11.65 -0.39 12.30
CA LEU A 42 10.58 0.57 12.05
C LEU A 42 10.23 1.40 13.30
N GLY A 43 10.70 1.02 14.47
CA GLY A 43 10.44 1.75 15.70
C GLY A 43 11.45 1.42 16.80
N PRO A 44 11.26 1.99 18.00
CA PRO A 44 12.13 1.70 19.14
C PRO A 44 12.19 0.21 19.45
N ARG A 45 13.36 -0.32 19.85
CA ARG A 45 13.47 -1.70 20.34
C ARG A 45 12.39 -2.01 21.40
N ILE A 46 11.66 -3.09 21.20
CA ILE A 46 10.76 -3.63 22.23
C ILE A 46 11.60 -4.15 23.41
N SER A 47 11.30 -3.80 24.66
CA SER A 47 12.02 -4.35 25.80
C SER A 47 11.51 -5.75 26.17
N ALA A 48 12.40 -6.67 26.57
CA ALA A 48 12.02 -7.99 27.10
C ALA A 48 11.04 -7.87 28.28
N ARG A 49 11.25 -6.88 29.15
CA ARG A 49 10.33 -6.60 30.27
C ARG A 49 8.91 -6.24 29.82
N LYS A 50 8.75 -5.54 28.69
CA LYS A 50 7.43 -5.21 28.13
C LYS A 50 6.74 -6.46 27.58
N LEU A 51 7.47 -7.30 26.85
CA LEU A 51 6.98 -8.60 26.39
C LEU A 51 6.48 -9.44 27.57
N ILE A 52 7.31 -9.63 28.59
CA ILE A 52 6.96 -10.43 29.78
C ILE A 52 5.74 -9.84 30.51
N ARG A 53 5.72 -8.53 30.74
CA ARG A 53 4.59 -7.85 31.37
C ARG A 53 3.28 -8.06 30.60
N THR A 54 3.35 -8.11 29.27
CA THR A 54 2.16 -8.33 28.43
C THR A 54 1.52 -9.69 28.72
N LEU A 55 2.32 -10.75 28.92
CA LEU A 55 1.79 -12.07 29.30
C LEU A 55 1.28 -12.15 30.75
N GLN A 56 1.66 -11.18 31.59
CA GLN A 56 1.22 -11.12 32.99
C GLN A 56 -0.07 -10.30 33.12
N ASP A 57 -0.10 -9.12 32.50
CA ASP A 57 -1.05 -8.06 32.86
C ASP A 57 -2.06 -7.74 31.75
N HIS A 58 -1.91 -8.26 30.53
CA HIS A 58 -2.80 -7.91 29.43
C HIS A 58 -4.24 -8.41 29.70
N PRO A 59 -5.29 -7.58 29.55
CA PRO A 59 -6.67 -7.95 29.94
C PRO A 59 -7.19 -9.24 29.30
N LEU A 60 -6.83 -9.47 28.03
CA LEU A 60 -7.26 -10.64 27.28
C LEU A 60 -6.32 -11.86 27.48
N ILE A 61 -5.04 -11.71 27.15
CA ILE A 61 -4.07 -12.82 27.08
C ILE A 61 -3.20 -13.00 28.34
N GLY A 62 -3.29 -12.08 29.30
CA GLY A 62 -2.52 -12.10 30.53
C GLY A 62 -2.93 -13.26 31.44
N ALA A 63 -2.03 -13.66 32.34
CA ALA A 63 -2.31 -14.71 33.30
C ALA A 63 -3.44 -14.29 34.25
N ASN A 64 -4.52 -15.08 34.32
CA ASN A 64 -5.63 -14.83 35.24
C ASN A 64 -5.56 -15.84 36.40
N GLY A 65 -5.37 -15.36 37.62
CA GLY A 65 -5.21 -16.24 38.79
C GLY A 65 -3.98 -17.15 38.74
N GLY A 66 -2.99 -16.84 37.91
CA GLY A 66 -1.77 -17.64 37.70
C GLY A 66 -1.84 -18.63 36.53
N GLU A 67 -3.00 -18.82 35.90
CA GLU A 67 -3.15 -19.68 34.72
C GLU A 67 -2.83 -18.91 33.44
N GLN A 68 -1.96 -19.48 32.60
CA GLN A 68 -1.62 -18.91 31.29
C GLN A 68 -2.81 -19.02 30.34
N ARG A 69 -3.18 -17.90 29.69
CA ARG A 69 -4.26 -17.85 28.69
C ARG A 69 -3.76 -17.86 27.25
N LEU A 70 -2.45 -17.78 27.05
CA LEU A 70 -1.79 -17.78 25.75
C LEU A 70 -0.62 -18.75 25.79
N GLY A 71 -0.59 -19.67 24.82
CA GLY A 71 0.52 -20.58 24.56
C GLY A 71 0.90 -20.57 23.08
N ASP A 72 1.74 -21.51 22.65
CA ASP A 72 2.28 -21.52 21.28
C ASP A 72 1.20 -21.59 20.18
N ASN A 73 0.12 -22.33 20.43
CA ASN A 73 -0.98 -22.45 19.45
C ASN A 73 -1.94 -21.25 19.44
N GLY A 74 -1.81 -20.32 20.40
CA GLY A 74 -2.66 -19.13 20.49
C GLY A 74 -3.50 -19.10 21.77
N TYR A 75 -4.58 -18.32 21.71
CA TYR A 75 -5.43 -18.01 22.86
C TYR A 75 -6.16 -19.25 23.37
N GLY A 76 -6.26 -19.40 24.69
CA GLY A 76 -6.87 -20.57 25.33
C GLY A 76 -6.10 -21.88 25.13
N SER A 77 -4.87 -21.83 24.60
CA SER A 77 -4.06 -23.03 24.39
C SER A 77 -3.71 -23.70 25.72
N THR A 78 -3.87 -25.03 25.77
CA THR A 78 -3.41 -25.86 26.89
C THR A 78 -1.93 -26.25 26.78
N LEU A 79 -1.29 -25.96 25.64
CA LEU A 79 0.14 -26.21 25.45
C LEU A 79 0.95 -25.04 26.02
N PRO A 80 1.91 -25.28 26.93
CA PRO A 80 2.78 -24.24 27.44
C PRO A 80 3.71 -23.73 26.33
N TRP A 81 4.31 -22.57 26.57
CA TRP A 81 5.36 -22.02 25.72
C TRP A 81 6.57 -22.94 25.62
N SER A 82 7.05 -23.16 24.39
CA SER A 82 8.31 -23.85 24.12
C SER A 82 9.39 -22.84 23.69
N PHE A 83 10.15 -22.34 24.66
CA PHE A 83 11.29 -21.47 24.38
C PHE A 83 12.52 -22.30 23.99
N ASN A 84 13.15 -21.95 22.87
CA ASN A 84 14.41 -22.57 22.46
C ASN A 84 15.65 -21.94 23.14
N GLY A 85 15.48 -20.82 23.84
CA GLY A 85 16.50 -20.10 24.59
C GLY A 85 17.57 -19.41 23.75
N THR A 86 17.49 -19.50 22.42
CA THR A 86 18.56 -19.06 21.50
C THR A 86 18.11 -18.00 20.50
N SER A 87 16.85 -17.98 20.12
CA SER A 87 16.32 -17.06 19.10
C SER A 87 14.96 -16.46 19.42
N ASP A 88 14.25 -16.93 20.45
CA ASP A 88 12.86 -16.55 20.76
C ASP A 88 12.62 -15.03 20.81
N TYR A 89 13.55 -14.27 21.43
CA TYR A 89 13.42 -12.81 21.51
C TYR A 89 13.64 -12.14 20.15
N ILE A 90 14.55 -12.66 19.33
CA ILE A 90 14.77 -12.14 17.97
C ILE A 90 13.52 -12.40 17.12
N GLN A 91 12.93 -13.59 17.24
CA GLN A 91 11.69 -13.94 16.52
C GLN A 91 10.55 -12.99 16.86
N LEU A 92 10.30 -12.75 18.15
CA LEU A 92 9.28 -11.79 18.60
C LEU A 92 9.58 -10.37 18.14
N ALA A 93 10.85 -9.94 18.17
CA ALA A 93 11.23 -8.63 17.68
C ALA A 93 10.94 -8.48 16.18
N LEU A 94 11.24 -9.50 15.36
CA LEU A 94 10.95 -9.48 13.92
C LEU A 94 9.45 -9.46 13.63
N ILE A 95 8.66 -10.25 14.35
CA ILE A 95 7.19 -10.23 14.22
C ILE A 95 6.64 -8.85 14.58
N ILE A 96 7.19 -8.21 15.63
CA ILE A 96 6.85 -6.84 16.00
C ILE A 96 7.18 -5.86 14.87
N GLU A 97 8.32 -5.99 14.19
CA GLU A 97 8.64 -5.14 13.04
C GLU A 97 7.66 -5.37 11.89
N VAL A 98 7.23 -6.60 11.62
CA VAL A 98 6.19 -6.87 10.61
C VAL A 98 4.89 -6.17 10.97
N LEU A 99 4.43 -6.31 12.22
CA LEU A 99 3.18 -5.70 12.68
C LEU A 99 3.23 -4.16 12.66
N ARG A 100 4.41 -3.57 12.87
CA ARG A 100 4.62 -2.10 12.79
C ARG A 100 4.48 -1.53 11.38
N MET A 101 4.54 -2.36 10.35
CA MET A 101 4.29 -1.87 8.99
C MET A 101 2.85 -1.40 8.83
N PHE A 102 1.92 -2.08 9.48
CA PHE A 102 0.50 -1.89 9.28
C PHE A 102 -0.06 -0.71 10.09
N THR A 103 -1.00 0.00 9.50
CA THR A 103 -1.84 0.99 10.12
C THR A 103 -2.81 0.29 11.09
N PRO A 104 -2.79 0.64 12.39
CA PRO A 104 -3.77 0.13 13.34
C PRO A 104 -5.19 0.59 12.98
N VAL A 105 -6.17 -0.29 13.12
CA VAL A 105 -7.60 0.06 13.03
C VAL A 105 -8.25 0.05 14.41
N SER A 106 -9.40 0.70 14.57
CA SER A 106 -10.10 0.84 15.86
C SER A 106 -10.59 -0.50 16.44
N ASP A 107 -10.89 -0.51 17.75
CA ASP A 107 -11.38 -1.66 18.55
C ASP A 107 -12.74 -2.27 18.12
N ASP A 108 -13.25 -1.97 16.93
CA ASP A 108 -14.52 -2.55 16.48
C ASP A 108 -14.33 -4.05 16.21
N ALA A 109 -15.15 -4.87 16.87
CA ALA A 109 -14.96 -6.33 16.99
C ALA A 109 -14.90 -7.10 15.66
N ASN A 110 -15.26 -6.47 14.54
CA ASN A 110 -15.26 -7.04 13.20
C ASN A 110 -14.24 -6.39 12.26
N GLN A 111 -13.38 -5.49 12.74
CA GLN A 111 -12.34 -4.86 11.94
C GLN A 111 -10.97 -5.39 12.36
N GLY A 112 -10.26 -6.02 11.44
CA GLY A 112 -8.92 -6.53 11.67
C GLY A 112 -8.61 -7.73 10.83
N VAL A 113 -7.48 -8.35 11.12
CA VAL A 113 -7.02 -9.55 10.42
C VAL A 113 -6.80 -10.65 11.44
N SER A 114 -7.30 -11.85 11.15
CA SER A 114 -7.06 -13.03 11.99
C SER A 114 -5.56 -13.25 12.21
N SER A 115 -5.18 -13.54 13.46
CA SER A 115 -3.81 -13.87 13.84
C SER A 115 -3.26 -15.04 13.02
N TYR A 116 -4.13 -15.97 12.59
CA TYR A 116 -3.73 -17.07 11.72
C TYR A 116 -3.26 -16.59 10.33
N ALA A 117 -3.99 -15.65 9.73
CA ALA A 117 -3.61 -15.08 8.43
C ALA A 117 -2.32 -14.26 8.56
N LEU A 118 -2.24 -13.41 9.60
CA LEU A 118 -1.07 -12.58 9.86
C LEU A 118 0.21 -13.39 10.12
N LYS A 119 0.13 -14.51 10.85
CA LYS A 119 1.33 -15.35 11.06
C LYS A 119 1.89 -15.89 9.76
N HIS A 120 1.03 -16.33 8.82
CA HIS A 120 1.48 -16.85 7.53
C HIS A 120 2.02 -15.74 6.64
N THR A 121 1.48 -14.53 6.73
CA THR A 121 2.04 -13.35 6.06
C THR A 121 3.41 -12.99 6.64
N ALA A 122 3.57 -13.04 7.97
CA ALA A 122 4.86 -12.80 8.62
C ALA A 122 5.92 -13.86 8.24
N GLU A 123 5.57 -15.15 8.22
CA GLU A 123 6.46 -16.23 7.78
C GLU A 123 7.02 -15.99 6.38
N ARG A 124 6.14 -15.68 5.41
CA ARG A 124 6.54 -15.43 4.03
C ARG A 124 7.34 -14.14 3.86
N PHE A 125 6.97 -13.09 4.60
CA PHE A 125 7.67 -11.82 4.52
C PHE A 125 9.07 -11.89 5.16
N LEU A 126 9.23 -12.64 6.25
CA LEU A 126 10.48 -12.75 6.98
C LEU A 126 11.42 -13.83 6.44
N GLU A 127 11.01 -14.65 5.48
CA GLU A 127 11.90 -15.62 4.83
C GLU A 127 13.09 -14.91 4.13
N PRO A 128 14.35 -15.36 4.29
CA PRO A 128 14.80 -16.58 4.98
C PRO A 128 15.18 -16.39 6.46
N HIS A 129 14.92 -15.22 7.04
CA HIS A 129 15.34 -14.84 8.39
C HIS A 129 14.49 -15.47 9.51
N LEU A 130 13.21 -15.74 9.25
CA LEU A 130 12.31 -16.48 10.14
C LEU A 130 11.30 -17.30 9.32
N GLY A 131 11.46 -18.62 9.31
CA GLY A 131 10.63 -19.52 8.49
C GLY A 131 9.36 -20.05 9.16
N TYR A 132 9.19 -19.85 10.47
CA TYR A 132 8.01 -20.29 11.21
C TYR A 132 7.62 -19.25 12.26
N VAL A 133 6.32 -18.96 12.36
CA VAL A 133 5.75 -18.09 13.37
C VAL A 133 4.60 -18.83 14.04
N SER A 134 4.69 -19.05 15.36
CA SER A 134 3.57 -19.62 16.09
C SER A 134 2.44 -18.58 16.21
N ASN A 135 1.19 -19.06 16.28
CA ASN A 135 0.04 -18.18 16.44
C ASN A 135 0.13 -17.40 17.77
N GLY A 136 0.61 -18.07 18.82
CA GLY A 136 0.90 -17.44 20.11
C GLY A 136 1.90 -16.31 20.03
N GLN A 137 3.02 -16.51 19.30
CA GLN A 137 4.04 -15.48 19.12
C GLN A 137 3.48 -14.22 18.46
N LEU A 138 2.64 -14.39 17.43
CA LEU A 138 2.01 -13.26 16.75
C LEU A 138 1.04 -12.51 17.67
N ILE A 139 0.16 -13.23 18.38
CA ILE A 139 -0.76 -12.63 19.35
C ILE A 139 0.00 -11.87 20.44
N TRP A 140 1.09 -12.47 20.96
CA TRP A 140 1.92 -11.83 21.98
C TRP A 140 2.59 -10.55 21.47
N ALA A 141 3.16 -10.60 20.26
CA ALA A 141 3.76 -9.44 19.60
C ALA A 141 2.74 -8.31 19.40
N ALA A 142 1.53 -8.63 18.94
CA ALA A 142 0.46 -7.67 18.72
C ALA A 142 0.00 -7.02 20.04
N ALA A 143 -0.24 -7.82 21.08
CA ALA A 143 -0.57 -7.33 22.42
C ALA A 143 0.54 -6.43 22.99
N ALA A 144 1.81 -6.80 22.79
CA ALA A 144 2.95 -6.03 23.27
C ALA A 144 3.13 -4.71 22.48
N LEU A 145 2.64 -4.63 21.26
CA LEU A 145 2.53 -3.36 20.51
C LEU A 145 1.35 -2.50 20.98
N GLY A 146 0.37 -3.09 21.65
CA GLY A 146 -0.88 -2.43 22.02
C GLY A 146 -1.87 -2.36 20.87
N LEU A 147 -1.78 -3.29 19.91
CA LEU A 147 -2.79 -3.43 18.88
C LEU A 147 -4.09 -3.98 19.50
N PRO A 148 -5.27 -3.52 19.03
CA PRO A 148 -6.55 -4.12 19.40
C PRO A 148 -6.56 -5.63 19.18
N LEU A 149 -7.12 -6.36 20.15
CA LEU A 149 -7.32 -7.80 20.07
C LEU A 149 -8.75 -8.15 20.46
N SER A 150 -9.44 -8.90 19.61
CA SER A 150 -10.77 -9.45 19.91
C SER A 150 -10.82 -10.96 19.58
N ALA A 151 -11.66 -11.70 20.30
CA ALA A 151 -11.86 -13.12 20.06
C ALA A 151 -13.00 -13.33 19.06
N GLU A 152 -12.76 -14.14 18.02
CA GLU A 152 -13.81 -14.66 17.14
C GLU A 152 -14.50 -15.85 17.82
N GLY A 153 -15.42 -15.57 18.74
CA GLY A 153 -16.17 -16.60 19.46
C GLY A 153 -15.42 -17.28 20.60
N THR A 154 -16.07 -18.27 21.22
CA THR A 154 -15.64 -18.83 22.53
C THR A 154 -14.67 -20.01 22.44
N SER A 155 -14.36 -20.52 21.24
CA SER A 155 -13.56 -21.74 21.06
C SER A 155 -12.43 -21.64 20.03
N ASP A 156 -12.16 -20.46 19.47
CA ASP A 156 -11.05 -20.29 18.54
C ASP A 156 -9.77 -19.91 19.29
N THR A 157 -8.66 -20.53 18.92
CA THR A 157 -7.31 -20.16 19.37
C THR A 157 -6.78 -18.91 18.69
N ASN A 158 -7.43 -18.49 17.60
CA ASN A 158 -7.11 -17.29 16.86
C ASN A 158 -7.79 -16.06 17.47
N LEU A 159 -7.14 -14.91 17.30
CA LEU A 159 -7.72 -13.61 17.65
C LEU A 159 -7.70 -12.71 16.43
N MET A 160 -8.65 -11.80 16.33
CA MET A 160 -8.57 -10.69 15.39
C MET A 160 -7.59 -9.67 15.93
N VAL A 161 -6.69 -9.22 15.06
CA VAL A 161 -5.71 -8.18 15.34
C VAL A 161 -6.11 -6.92 14.58
N GLY A 162 -6.23 -5.81 15.29
CA GLY A 162 -6.64 -4.51 14.73
C GLY A 162 -5.57 -3.87 13.85
N VAL A 163 -5.40 -4.41 12.65
CA VAL A 163 -4.58 -3.85 11.55
C VAL A 163 -5.41 -3.75 10.27
N SER A 164 -5.01 -2.86 9.36
CA SER A 164 -5.67 -2.68 8.07
C SER A 164 -5.69 -3.98 7.24
N GLU A 165 -6.89 -4.47 6.94
CA GLU A 165 -7.09 -5.65 6.09
C GLU A 165 -6.54 -5.43 4.68
N ARG A 166 -6.70 -4.22 4.13
CA ARG A 166 -6.24 -3.86 2.78
C ARG A 166 -4.72 -3.85 2.67
N GLU A 167 -4.05 -3.30 3.69
CA GLU A 167 -2.58 -3.34 3.73
C GLU A 167 -2.07 -4.77 3.95
N HIS A 168 -2.77 -5.56 4.77
CA HIS A 168 -2.46 -6.98 4.93
C HIS A 168 -2.58 -7.73 3.61
N ASP A 169 -3.66 -7.55 2.85
CA ASP A 169 -3.83 -8.21 1.54
C ASP A 169 -2.71 -7.81 0.57
N TYR A 170 -2.36 -6.52 0.51
CA TYR A 170 -1.22 -6.05 -0.28
C TYR A 170 0.07 -6.80 0.07
N VAL A 171 0.45 -6.84 1.36
CA VAL A 171 1.68 -7.52 1.81
C VAL A 171 1.61 -9.02 1.54
N ASN A 172 0.47 -9.63 1.82
CA ASN A 172 0.20 -11.04 1.62
C ASN A 172 0.36 -11.44 0.14
N ARG A 173 -0.13 -10.64 -0.80
CA ARG A 173 0.03 -10.88 -2.24
C ARG A 173 1.45 -10.62 -2.73
N MET A 174 2.12 -9.59 -2.20
CA MET A 174 3.52 -9.31 -2.52
C MET A 174 4.49 -10.40 -2.02
N ALA A 175 4.21 -11.01 -0.87
CA ALA A 175 5.02 -12.07 -0.27
C ALA A 175 4.65 -13.48 -0.76
N SER A 176 3.47 -13.70 -1.36
CA SER A 176 3.05 -15.01 -1.86
C SER A 176 3.63 -15.33 -3.24
N PRO A 177 4.33 -16.47 -3.40
CA PRO A 177 4.57 -17.03 -4.72
C PRO A 177 3.23 -17.39 -5.41
N GLY A 178 3.13 -17.12 -6.71
CA GLY A 178 1.98 -17.56 -7.53
C GLY A 178 0.68 -16.76 -7.40
N ARG A 179 0.60 -15.77 -6.51
CA ARG A 179 -0.52 -14.81 -6.51
C ARG A 179 -0.25 -13.68 -7.49
N ARG A 180 -1.32 -13.10 -8.07
CA ARG A 180 -1.23 -11.85 -8.84
C ARG A 180 -0.68 -10.78 -7.92
N ARG A 181 0.43 -10.15 -8.29
CA ARG A 181 1.00 -9.04 -7.51
C ARG A 181 0.11 -7.79 -7.66
N PRO A 182 -0.07 -7.01 -6.59
CA PRO A 182 -0.63 -5.67 -6.69
C PRO A 182 0.13 -4.86 -7.75
N VAL A 183 -0.60 -4.06 -8.52
CA VAL A 183 -0.03 -3.12 -9.49
C VAL A 183 0.08 -1.73 -8.87
N ALA A 184 -0.95 -1.36 -8.11
CA ALA A 184 -1.02 -0.10 -7.40
C ALA A 184 -0.49 -0.21 -5.97
N ASN A 185 -0.04 0.90 -5.40
CA ASN A 185 0.61 0.95 -4.08
C ASN A 185 -0.16 1.76 -3.03
N HIS A 186 -1.42 2.14 -3.29
CA HIS A 186 -2.22 2.95 -2.36
C HIS A 186 -2.55 2.24 -1.04
N PHE A 187 -2.47 0.90 -1.00
CA PHE A 187 -2.52 0.12 0.24
C PHE A 187 -1.18 -0.51 0.61
N GLN A 188 -0.05 -0.05 0.04
CA GLN A 188 1.26 -0.45 0.52
C GLN A 188 1.49 0.15 1.92
N PRO A 189 1.71 -0.66 2.97
CA PRO A 189 1.99 -0.12 4.29
C PRO A 189 3.29 0.69 4.28
N ALA A 190 3.30 1.83 4.96
CA ALA A 190 4.42 2.79 4.93
C ALA A 190 5.79 2.18 5.29
N GLY A 191 5.80 1.19 6.20
CA GLY A 191 7.03 0.51 6.64
C GLY A 191 7.55 -0.55 5.68
N TYR A 192 6.80 -0.91 4.63
CA TYR A 192 7.06 -2.08 3.79
C TYR A 192 8.43 -2.03 3.10
N GLU A 193 8.70 -1.01 2.27
CA GLU A 193 9.96 -0.92 1.52
C GLU A 193 11.17 -0.71 2.45
N PHE A 194 10.97 0.03 3.54
CA PHE A 194 12.04 0.23 4.52
C PHE A 194 12.40 -1.08 5.22
N LEU A 195 11.42 -1.84 5.73
CA LEU A 195 11.69 -3.10 6.41
C LEU A 195 12.30 -4.13 5.45
N LYS A 196 11.75 -4.25 4.25
CA LYS A 196 12.24 -5.16 3.21
C LYS A 196 13.71 -4.90 2.84
N SER A 197 14.11 -3.64 2.71
CA SER A 197 15.50 -3.27 2.42
C SER A 197 16.42 -3.35 3.65
N ALA A 198 15.89 -3.14 4.86
CA ALA A 198 16.64 -3.16 6.11
C ALA A 198 16.94 -4.58 6.63
N LEU A 199 16.04 -5.54 6.42
CA LEU A 199 16.15 -6.89 6.96
C LEU A 199 17.45 -7.61 6.56
N PRO A 200 17.86 -7.68 5.27
CA PRO A 200 19.10 -8.35 4.88
C PRO A 200 20.34 -7.70 5.50
N ARG A 201 20.33 -6.38 5.65
CA ARG A 201 21.43 -5.61 6.26
C ARG A 201 21.56 -5.90 7.75
N ALA A 202 20.44 -5.86 8.48
CA ALA A 202 20.40 -6.24 9.89
C ALA A 202 20.82 -7.70 10.09
N ALA A 203 20.36 -8.61 9.22
CA ALA A 203 20.75 -10.02 9.26
C ALA A 203 22.25 -10.23 9.00
N ALA A 204 22.87 -9.39 8.18
CA ALA A 204 24.32 -9.37 7.95
C ALA A 204 25.14 -8.76 9.11
N GLY A 205 24.49 -8.34 10.20
CA GLY A 205 25.15 -7.79 11.37
C GLY A 205 25.17 -6.27 11.44
N GLU A 206 24.57 -5.57 10.47
CA GLU A 206 24.60 -4.11 10.41
C GLU A 206 23.68 -3.48 11.46
N ILE A 207 24.22 -2.58 12.29
CA ILE A 207 23.42 -1.73 13.18
C ILE A 207 22.89 -0.55 12.37
N LEU A 208 21.58 -0.55 12.10
CA LEU A 208 20.92 0.50 11.32
C LEU A 208 20.90 1.81 12.10
N SER A 209 21.60 2.83 11.59
CA SER A 209 21.64 4.17 12.17
C SER A 209 20.47 5.06 11.74
N SER A 210 19.92 4.81 10.54
CA SER A 210 18.73 5.47 10.02
C SER A 210 17.48 4.98 10.73
N ARG A 211 16.75 5.89 11.37
CA ARG A 211 15.43 5.57 11.94
C ARG A 211 14.37 5.75 10.86
N PHE A 212 13.50 4.74 10.72
CA PHE A 212 12.29 4.89 9.94
C PHE A 212 11.46 6.05 10.51
N THR A 213 11.04 6.95 9.61
CA THR A 213 10.09 8.01 9.93
C THR A 213 8.91 7.78 9.00
N PRO A 214 7.72 7.43 9.54
CA PRO A 214 6.54 7.27 8.71
C PRO A 214 6.31 8.54 7.88
N PRO A 215 6.02 8.43 6.57
CA PRO A 215 5.60 9.56 5.78
C PRO A 215 4.31 10.14 6.38
N ALA A 216 4.15 11.46 6.30
CA ALA A 216 2.89 12.08 6.67
C ALA A 216 1.79 11.55 5.74
N ILE A 217 0.68 11.09 6.31
CA ILE A 217 -0.49 10.67 5.53
C ILE A 217 -1.13 11.93 4.96
N ALA A 218 -0.80 12.26 3.71
CA ALA A 218 -1.52 13.26 2.95
C ALA A 218 -2.70 12.55 2.27
N VAL A 219 -3.91 12.74 2.81
CA VAL A 219 -5.12 12.33 2.11
C VAL A 219 -5.34 13.35 1.00
N GLU A 220 -4.88 13.02 -0.20
CA GLU A 220 -5.22 13.80 -1.38
C GLU A 220 -6.70 13.58 -1.72
N PRO A 221 -7.46 14.65 -1.99
CA PRO A 221 -8.85 14.52 -2.37
C PRO A 221 -8.96 13.75 -3.70
N ALA A 222 -9.86 12.78 -3.75
CA ALA A 222 -10.12 11.95 -4.93
C ALA A 222 -11.61 12.03 -5.33
N PRO A 223 -12.13 13.23 -5.67
CA PRO A 223 -13.56 13.46 -5.80
C PRO A 223 -14.22 12.60 -6.89
N PHE A 224 -13.50 12.29 -7.98
CA PHE A 224 -13.99 11.40 -9.02
C PHE A 224 -14.12 9.96 -8.51
N HIS A 225 -13.10 9.45 -7.81
CA HIS A 225 -13.14 8.13 -7.16
C HIS A 225 -14.29 8.05 -6.16
N ASP A 226 -14.40 9.03 -5.27
CA ASP A 226 -15.42 9.06 -4.22
C ASP A 226 -16.82 9.00 -4.84
N TRP A 227 -17.06 9.74 -5.92
CA TRP A 227 -18.32 9.69 -6.65
C TRP A 227 -18.55 8.37 -7.37
N LEU A 228 -17.53 7.82 -8.03
CA LEU A 228 -17.65 6.57 -8.78
C LEU A 228 -17.95 5.39 -7.83
N SER A 229 -17.28 5.32 -6.68
CA SER A 229 -17.54 4.30 -5.66
C SER A 229 -18.97 4.36 -5.10
N LEU A 230 -19.61 5.54 -5.07
CA LEU A 230 -21.03 5.68 -4.72
C LEU A 230 -21.99 5.11 -5.77
N GLN A 231 -21.52 4.78 -6.98
CA GLN A 231 -22.36 4.23 -8.06
C GLN A 231 -22.47 2.69 -8.04
N THR A 232 -21.74 1.99 -7.17
CA THR A 232 -21.65 0.52 -7.08
C THR A 232 -23.00 -0.20 -6.93
N GLY A 233 -24.02 0.48 -6.40
CA GLY A 233 -25.39 -0.04 -6.22
C GLY A 233 -26.30 0.06 -7.44
N ARG A 234 -25.85 0.63 -8.56
CA ARG A 234 -26.67 0.79 -9.78
C ARG A 234 -26.73 -0.51 -10.60
N HIS A 235 -27.82 -0.66 -11.35
CA HIS A 235 -28.07 -1.78 -12.26
C HIS A 235 -28.04 -1.32 -13.72
N ASP A 236 -26.97 -0.62 -14.09
CA ASP A 236 -26.69 -0.14 -15.43
C ASP A 236 -25.19 -0.27 -15.72
N PRO A 237 -24.72 -0.03 -16.95
CA PRO A 237 -23.30 -0.19 -17.28
C PRO A 237 -22.34 0.64 -16.41
N VAL A 238 -22.78 1.81 -15.91
CA VAL A 238 -21.97 2.64 -15.01
C VAL A 238 -21.88 2.00 -13.62
N GLY A 239 -22.96 1.42 -13.12
CA GLY A 239 -22.98 0.66 -11.88
C GLY A 239 -22.11 -0.58 -11.91
N ASP A 240 -22.14 -1.32 -13.02
CA ASP A 240 -21.27 -2.50 -13.19
C ASP A 240 -19.80 -2.09 -13.29
N LEU A 241 -19.48 -1.05 -14.07
CA LEU A 241 -18.14 -0.45 -14.10
C LEU A 241 -17.68 -0.03 -12.70
N ALA A 242 -18.52 0.67 -11.95
CA ALA A 242 -18.19 1.16 -10.62
C ALA A 242 -17.88 0.03 -9.65
N ARG A 243 -18.61 -1.09 -9.74
CA ARG A 243 -18.36 -2.29 -8.92
C ARG A 243 -17.02 -2.94 -9.26
N ASP A 244 -16.75 -3.13 -10.54
CA ASP A 244 -15.48 -3.72 -10.99
C ASP A 244 -14.29 -2.83 -10.64
N TYR A 245 -14.43 -1.51 -10.82
CA TYR A 245 -13.44 -0.52 -10.42
C TYR A 245 -13.23 -0.50 -8.90
N ASP A 246 -14.28 -0.49 -8.09
CA ASP A 246 -14.15 -0.45 -6.63
C ASP A 246 -13.47 -1.71 -6.10
N GLU A 247 -13.80 -2.89 -6.64
CA GLU A 247 -13.13 -4.16 -6.32
C GLU A 247 -11.66 -4.16 -6.72
N GLY A 248 -11.34 -3.63 -7.92
CA GLY A 248 -9.97 -3.52 -8.38
C GLY A 248 -9.12 -2.53 -7.58
N VAL A 249 -9.69 -1.40 -7.15
CA VAL A 249 -9.05 -0.49 -6.19
C VAL A 249 -8.87 -1.20 -4.85
N HIS A 250 -9.92 -1.84 -4.33
CA HIS A 250 -9.87 -2.56 -3.04
C HIS A 250 -8.72 -3.57 -3.01
N SER A 251 -8.56 -4.33 -4.09
CA SER A 251 -7.53 -5.34 -4.27
C SER A 251 -6.17 -4.79 -4.70
N SER A 252 -6.01 -3.47 -4.93
CA SER A 252 -4.79 -2.88 -5.51
C SER A 252 -4.41 -3.45 -6.89
N ASP A 253 -5.39 -3.93 -7.65
CA ASP A 253 -5.21 -4.42 -9.02
C ASP A 253 -5.05 -3.25 -10.02
N HIS A 254 -5.54 -2.07 -9.67
CA HIS A 254 -5.27 -0.80 -10.34
C HIS A 254 -5.33 0.38 -9.37
N ASP A 255 -4.85 1.55 -9.80
CA ASP A 255 -4.77 2.76 -8.98
C ASP A 255 -6.14 3.42 -8.75
N ILE A 256 -6.18 4.33 -7.77
CA ILE A 256 -7.31 5.21 -7.51
C ILE A 256 -7.37 6.30 -8.59
N ALA A 257 -8.43 6.31 -9.39
CA ALA A 257 -8.71 7.38 -10.35
C ALA A 257 -9.22 8.64 -9.64
N ARG A 258 -8.32 9.58 -9.33
CA ARG A 258 -8.65 10.87 -8.70
C ARG A 258 -9.38 11.81 -9.66
N THR A 259 -9.12 11.63 -10.95
CA THR A 259 -9.65 12.45 -12.03
C THR A 259 -10.19 11.57 -13.18
N PRO A 260 -11.07 12.11 -14.03
CA PRO A 260 -11.58 11.40 -15.21
C PRO A 260 -10.50 10.88 -16.16
N ASP A 261 -9.41 11.62 -16.37
CA ASP A 261 -8.27 11.20 -17.19
C ASP A 261 -7.53 9.99 -16.58
N GLN A 262 -7.37 9.95 -15.25
CA GLN A 262 -6.79 8.79 -14.57
C GLN A 262 -7.67 7.53 -14.71
N MET A 263 -8.99 7.68 -14.82
CA MET A 263 -9.87 6.54 -15.10
C MET A 263 -9.61 5.92 -16.48
N LEU A 264 -9.28 6.74 -17.48
CA LEU A 264 -8.88 6.25 -18.80
C LEU A 264 -7.55 5.49 -18.70
N THR A 265 -6.59 5.99 -17.93
CA THR A 265 -5.33 5.28 -17.66
C THR A 265 -5.56 3.94 -16.97
N VAL A 266 -6.45 3.89 -15.96
CA VAL A 266 -6.82 2.62 -15.30
C VAL A 266 -7.39 1.62 -16.30
N LEU A 267 -8.33 2.06 -17.14
CA LEU A 267 -8.95 1.21 -18.16
C LEU A 267 -7.93 0.67 -19.17
N GLN A 268 -7.01 1.50 -19.64
CA GLN A 268 -5.94 1.11 -20.57
C GLN A 268 -4.96 0.10 -19.96
N GLY A 269 -4.82 0.10 -18.63
CA GLY A 269 -3.95 -0.83 -17.90
C GLY A 269 -4.54 -2.22 -17.68
N VAL A 270 -5.83 -2.45 -18.00
CA VAL A 270 -6.51 -3.72 -17.74
C VAL A 270 -7.19 -4.26 -19.00
N PRO A 271 -7.15 -5.59 -19.23
CA PRO A 271 -7.98 -6.20 -20.28
C PRO A 271 -9.46 -5.93 -20.02
N HIS A 272 -10.15 -5.37 -21.00
CA HIS A 272 -11.55 -5.00 -20.88
C HIS A 272 -12.30 -5.23 -22.19
N ALA A 273 -13.62 -5.39 -22.09
CA ALA A 273 -14.50 -5.46 -23.24
C ALA A 273 -14.80 -4.03 -23.76
N PRO A 274 -15.11 -3.83 -25.07
CA PRO A 274 -15.44 -2.51 -25.61
C PRO A 274 -16.56 -1.77 -24.85
N GLU A 275 -17.52 -2.51 -24.30
CA GLU A 275 -18.63 -1.98 -23.50
C GLU A 275 -18.15 -1.29 -22.21
N ALA A 276 -17.03 -1.76 -21.63
CA ALA A 276 -16.44 -1.12 -20.46
C ALA A 276 -15.91 0.28 -20.79
N TYR A 277 -15.33 0.47 -21.97
CA TYR A 277 -14.90 1.80 -22.42
C TYR A 277 -16.10 2.75 -22.59
N ILE A 278 -17.21 2.27 -23.17
CA ILE A 278 -18.44 3.05 -23.28
C ILE A 278 -18.98 3.43 -21.89
N ALA A 279 -18.95 2.50 -20.93
CA ALA A 279 -19.33 2.79 -19.55
C ALA A 279 -18.43 3.85 -18.89
N VAL A 280 -17.12 3.81 -19.15
CA VAL A 280 -16.17 4.83 -18.66
C VAL A 280 -16.51 6.20 -19.24
N VAL A 281 -16.73 6.30 -20.55
CA VAL A 281 -17.14 7.56 -21.21
C VAL A 281 -18.46 8.08 -20.61
N GLY A 282 -19.44 7.20 -20.39
CA GLY A 282 -20.70 7.53 -19.75
C GLY A 282 -20.54 8.06 -18.33
N ALA A 283 -19.73 7.38 -17.50
CA ALA A 283 -19.43 7.78 -16.13
C ALA A 283 -18.73 9.16 -16.07
N ILE A 284 -17.74 9.38 -16.94
CA ILE A 284 -17.06 10.67 -17.07
C ILE A 284 -18.05 11.77 -17.46
N GLY A 285 -18.93 11.49 -18.43
CA GLY A 285 -19.94 12.44 -18.87
C GLY A 285 -20.93 12.80 -17.77
N GLU A 286 -21.40 11.80 -17.01
CA GLU A 286 -22.23 12.01 -15.83
C GLU A 286 -21.53 12.88 -14.78
N TRP A 287 -20.27 12.57 -14.45
CA TRP A 287 -19.46 13.33 -13.50
C TRP A 287 -19.27 14.79 -13.91
N MET A 288 -18.88 15.05 -15.17
CA MET A 288 -18.65 16.41 -15.67
C MET A 288 -19.93 17.25 -15.68
N ARG A 289 -21.10 16.62 -15.84
CA ARG A 289 -22.40 17.31 -15.80
C ARG A 289 -22.72 17.83 -14.40
N ILE A 290 -22.43 17.05 -13.37
CA ILE A 290 -22.66 17.45 -11.97
C ILE A 290 -21.48 18.28 -11.41
N ASN A 291 -20.31 18.21 -12.02
CA ASN A 291 -19.12 19.01 -11.69
C ASN A 291 -18.63 19.80 -12.91
N PRO A 292 -19.36 20.86 -13.33
CA PRO A 292 -19.00 21.63 -14.53
C PRO A 292 -17.66 22.37 -14.41
N SER A 293 -17.16 22.57 -13.18
CA SER A 293 -15.85 23.16 -12.91
C SER A 293 -14.70 22.15 -12.91
N ALA A 294 -14.98 20.84 -13.08
CA ALA A 294 -13.93 19.84 -13.16
C ALA A 294 -13.04 20.12 -14.39
N PRO A 295 -11.71 19.93 -14.27
CA PRO A 295 -10.80 20.05 -15.42
C PRO A 295 -11.27 19.19 -16.59
N ARG A 296 -11.14 19.72 -17.80
CA ARG A 296 -11.38 18.94 -19.02
C ARG A 296 -10.28 17.91 -19.23
N ILE A 297 -10.59 16.84 -19.93
CA ILE A 297 -9.65 15.74 -20.12
C ILE A 297 -8.58 16.14 -21.13
N ARG A 298 -7.32 15.96 -20.73
CA ARG A 298 -6.16 16.04 -21.62
C ARG A 298 -5.36 14.76 -21.46
N THR A 299 -5.25 13.98 -22.52
CA THR A 299 -4.57 12.68 -22.51
C THR A 299 -3.05 12.84 -22.55
N GLU A 300 -2.33 11.75 -22.34
CA GLU A 300 -0.87 11.74 -22.30
C GLU A 300 -0.25 12.16 -23.65
N LEU A 301 0.78 13.02 -23.60
CA LEU A 301 1.59 13.38 -24.76
C LEU A 301 2.57 12.24 -25.09
N VAL A 302 2.43 11.63 -26.27
CA VAL A 302 3.24 10.49 -26.70
C VAL A 302 4.34 10.86 -27.70
N ASN A 303 4.18 11.96 -28.43
CA ASN A 303 5.18 12.41 -29.40
C ASN A 303 5.17 13.94 -29.55
N ARG A 304 6.35 14.50 -29.84
CA ARG A 304 6.52 15.92 -30.17
C ARG A 304 7.50 16.06 -31.32
N ASP A 305 7.11 16.82 -32.32
CA ASP A 305 7.94 17.16 -33.47
C ASP A 305 7.93 18.67 -33.72
N HIS A 306 9.04 19.19 -34.21
CA HIS A 306 9.23 20.61 -34.47
C HIS A 306 10.09 20.80 -35.72
N GLY A 307 9.50 21.43 -36.74
CA GLY A 307 10.16 21.77 -37.98
C GLY A 307 10.33 23.29 -38.13
N ASP A 308 11.55 23.72 -38.45
CA ASP A 308 11.80 25.08 -38.90
C ASP A 308 11.35 25.23 -40.36
N HIS A 309 10.51 26.23 -40.63
CA HIS A 309 10.13 26.58 -41.99
C HIS A 309 10.93 27.79 -42.47
N ARG A 310 11.85 27.57 -43.42
CA ARG A 310 12.58 28.64 -44.11
C ARG A 310 11.64 29.34 -45.10
N GLY A 311 10.93 30.35 -44.62
CA GLY A 311 9.98 31.12 -45.43
C GLY A 311 10.65 31.91 -46.56
N TRP A 312 9.87 32.18 -47.62
CA TRP A 312 10.13 33.23 -48.62
C TRP A 312 9.03 34.29 -48.48
N GLY A 313 9.39 35.56 -48.28
CA GLY A 313 8.42 36.64 -48.01
C GLY A 313 8.32 37.03 -46.53
N ALA A 314 7.15 36.87 -45.89
CA ALA A 314 6.78 37.44 -44.58
C ALA A 314 7.64 37.01 -43.36
N GLY A 315 8.58 36.09 -43.53
CA GLY A 315 9.57 35.69 -42.53
C GLY A 315 9.68 34.17 -42.37
N ALA A 316 10.66 33.73 -41.59
CA ALA A 316 10.75 32.34 -41.14
C ALA A 316 9.70 32.06 -40.06
N GLY A 317 9.26 30.82 -39.96
CA GLY A 317 8.30 30.36 -38.96
C GLY A 317 8.59 28.94 -38.51
N THR A 318 7.74 28.42 -37.63
CA THR A 318 7.87 27.07 -37.09
C THR A 318 6.57 26.31 -37.29
N VAL A 319 6.69 25.00 -37.52
CA VAL A 319 5.57 24.07 -37.48
C VAL A 319 5.82 23.13 -36.30
N GLU A 320 4.90 23.12 -35.35
CA GLU A 320 4.94 22.24 -34.19
C GLU A 320 3.84 21.19 -34.28
N ARG A 321 4.18 19.94 -33.98
CA ARG A 321 3.24 18.82 -33.99
C ARG A 321 3.34 18.06 -32.68
N TYR A 322 2.21 17.89 -32.02
CA TYR A 322 2.07 17.15 -30.77
C TYR A 322 1.07 16.02 -30.97
N GLU A 323 1.45 14.80 -30.60
CA GLU A 323 0.56 13.64 -30.63
C GLU A 323 0.27 13.21 -29.21
N TYR A 324 -1.01 13.11 -28.90
CA TYR A 324 -1.53 12.67 -27.62
C TYR A 324 -2.21 11.31 -27.79
N LEU A 325 -2.16 10.45 -26.78
CA LEU A 325 -2.83 9.15 -26.80
C LEU A 325 -4.36 9.34 -26.90
N CYS A 326 -5.08 8.53 -27.69
CA CYS A 326 -6.55 8.59 -27.67
C CYS A 326 -7.10 8.13 -26.31
N PRO A 327 -8.25 8.64 -25.84
CA PRO A 327 -8.91 8.13 -24.63
C PRO A 327 -9.10 6.61 -24.60
N CYS A 328 -9.39 5.96 -25.74
CA CYS A 328 -9.54 4.51 -25.80
C CYS A 328 -8.20 3.72 -25.80
N GLY A 329 -7.06 4.41 -25.85
CA GLY A 329 -5.73 3.79 -26.01
C GLY A 329 -5.33 3.50 -27.46
N ASP A 330 -6.30 3.47 -28.38
CA ASP A 330 -6.07 3.20 -29.81
C ASP A 330 -6.13 4.49 -30.64
N GLY A 331 -5.02 4.79 -31.32
CA GLY A 331 -4.88 5.99 -32.16
C GLY A 331 -4.39 7.21 -31.39
N VAL A 332 -4.47 8.38 -32.02
CA VAL A 332 -3.88 9.62 -31.49
C VAL A 332 -4.81 10.83 -31.65
N ILE A 333 -4.60 11.83 -30.81
CA ILE A 333 -5.09 13.19 -31.02
C ILE A 333 -3.91 14.02 -31.50
N LEU A 334 -4.08 14.67 -32.65
CA LEU A 334 -3.06 15.46 -33.30
C LEU A 334 -3.33 16.95 -33.05
N GLU A 335 -2.40 17.63 -32.38
CA GLU A 335 -2.36 19.08 -32.23
C GLU A 335 -1.24 19.64 -33.11
N GLU A 336 -1.60 20.50 -34.06
CA GLU A 336 -0.66 21.13 -34.99
C GLU A 336 -0.72 22.66 -34.84
N HIS A 337 0.45 23.29 -34.78
CA HIS A 337 0.61 24.74 -34.76
C HIS A 337 1.50 25.17 -35.91
N ASP A 338 0.93 25.90 -36.85
CA ASP A 338 1.66 26.65 -37.85
C ASP A 338 1.89 28.07 -37.32
N ASN A 339 3.14 28.40 -37.02
CA ASN A 339 3.56 29.71 -36.53
C ASN A 339 4.22 30.55 -37.64
N ILE A 340 3.99 30.25 -38.92
CA ILE A 340 4.51 31.01 -40.05
C ILE A 340 3.87 32.41 -40.09
N PRO A 341 4.67 33.49 -40.17
CA PRO A 341 4.15 34.85 -40.32
C PRO A 341 3.21 34.97 -41.53
N GLY A 342 1.97 35.40 -41.29
CA GLY A 342 0.94 35.52 -42.33
C GLY A 342 0.10 34.25 -42.58
N PHE A 343 0.44 33.12 -41.93
CA PHE A 343 -0.27 31.84 -42.05
C PHE A 343 -0.35 31.12 -40.70
N ARG A 344 -0.82 31.84 -39.66
CA ARG A 344 -0.93 31.28 -38.30
C ARG A 344 -2.19 30.44 -38.17
N GLU A 345 -2.06 29.13 -38.29
CA GLU A 345 -3.14 28.16 -38.12
C GLU A 345 -2.84 27.23 -36.95
N ASN A 346 -3.89 26.82 -36.24
CA ASN A 346 -3.77 25.89 -35.13
C ASN A 346 -4.99 24.98 -35.18
N ASP A 347 -4.74 23.67 -35.21
CA ASP A 347 -5.79 22.67 -35.36
C ASP A 347 -5.57 21.51 -34.40
N VAL A 348 -6.65 20.96 -33.88
CA VAL A 348 -6.64 19.78 -33.02
C VAL A 348 -7.65 18.78 -33.58
N ARG A 349 -7.21 17.55 -33.83
CA ARG A 349 -8.02 16.51 -34.48
C ARG A 349 -7.92 15.19 -33.76
N ILE A 350 -9.06 14.54 -33.53
CA ILE A 350 -9.11 13.18 -32.99
C ILE A 350 -8.95 12.20 -34.16
N LEU A 351 -7.80 11.54 -34.26
CA LEU A 351 -7.49 10.55 -35.30
C LEU A 351 -7.80 9.12 -34.84
N CYS A 352 -9.00 8.94 -34.29
CA CYS A 352 -9.54 7.63 -33.90
C CYS A 352 -11.04 7.62 -34.17
N PRO A 353 -11.56 6.73 -35.04
CA PRO A 353 -12.97 6.70 -35.41
C PRO A 353 -13.91 6.50 -34.22
N VAL A 354 -13.51 5.68 -33.24
CA VAL A 354 -14.31 5.43 -32.04
C VAL A 354 -14.34 6.68 -31.16
N CYS A 355 -13.17 7.24 -30.84
CA CYS A 355 -13.10 8.43 -29.99
C CYS A 355 -13.74 9.66 -30.68
N SER A 356 -13.65 9.79 -32.00
CA SER A 356 -14.21 10.93 -32.72
C SER A 356 -15.73 11.00 -32.63
N ASP A 357 -16.41 9.86 -32.45
CA ASP A 357 -17.86 9.80 -32.27
C ASP A 357 -18.29 10.02 -30.82
N LEU A 358 -17.44 9.62 -29.87
CA LEU A 358 -17.75 9.67 -28.44
C LEU A 358 -17.29 10.95 -27.72
N TRP A 359 -16.33 11.67 -28.30
CA TRP A 359 -15.73 12.85 -27.68
C TRP A 359 -15.82 14.07 -28.58
N GLN A 360 -15.96 15.24 -27.95
CA GLN A 360 -15.82 16.55 -28.60
C GLN A 360 -14.64 17.31 -28.04
N LEU A 361 -13.94 18.04 -28.93
CA LEU A 361 -12.90 18.98 -28.55
C LEU A 361 -13.56 20.27 -28.07
N VAL A 362 -13.13 20.73 -26.90
CA VAL A 362 -13.58 21.99 -26.30
C VAL A 362 -12.36 22.87 -26.10
N TYR A 363 -12.48 24.12 -26.52
CA TYR A 363 -11.41 25.10 -26.47
C TYR A 363 -11.70 26.13 -25.39
N ASN A 364 -10.74 26.37 -24.51
CA ASN A 364 -10.74 27.50 -23.60
C ASN A 364 -10.13 28.73 -24.28
N ARG A 365 -9.90 29.81 -23.52
CA ARG A 365 -9.47 31.13 -24.03
C ARG A 365 -8.10 31.15 -24.76
N GLY A 366 -7.41 30.01 -24.89
CA GLY A 366 -6.09 29.88 -25.51
C GLY A 366 -6.01 28.76 -26.55
N VAL A 367 -5.13 28.97 -27.54
CA VAL A 367 -4.93 28.07 -28.70
C VAL A 367 -4.44 26.67 -28.31
N ARG A 368 -3.68 26.56 -27.21
CA ARG A 368 -3.16 25.28 -26.66
C ARG A 368 -3.98 24.73 -25.50
N ASP A 369 -5.07 25.41 -25.17
CA ASP A 369 -5.92 25.12 -24.02
C ASP A 369 -7.18 24.39 -24.48
N TRP A 370 -6.96 23.24 -25.13
CA TRP A 370 -8.02 22.32 -25.53
C TRP A 370 -8.19 21.22 -24.47
N GLY A 371 -9.39 20.64 -24.44
CA GLY A 371 -9.70 19.45 -23.67
C GLY A 371 -10.83 18.66 -24.30
N LEU A 372 -11.09 17.46 -23.76
CA LEU A 372 -12.14 16.57 -24.22
C LEU A 372 -13.33 16.58 -23.26
N GLU A 373 -14.51 16.53 -23.86
CA GLU A 373 -15.77 16.25 -23.17
C GLU A 373 -16.51 15.12 -23.90
N PRO A 374 -17.17 14.20 -23.17
CA PRO A 374 -18.03 13.21 -23.80
C PRO A 374 -19.18 13.87 -24.56
N LYS A 375 -19.48 13.36 -25.76
CA LYS A 375 -20.69 13.67 -26.52
C LYS A 375 -21.82 12.85 -25.90
N LEU A 376 -22.57 13.45 -24.99
CA LEU A 376 -23.74 12.82 -24.37
C LEU A 376 -25.02 13.09 -25.15
#